data_AF-A0A9P1YIG4-F1
#
_entry.id   AF-A0A9P1YIG4-F1
#
_cell.length_a   1.000
_cell.length_b   1.000
_cell.length_c   1.000
_cell.angle_alpha   90.00
_cell.angle_beta   90.00
_cell.angle_gamma   90.00
#
_symmetry.space_group_name_H-M   'P 1'
#
loop_
_entity.id
_entity.type
_entity.pdbx_description
1 polymer ?
#
loop_
_entity_poly.entity_id
_entity_poly.type
_entity_poly.pdbx_seq_one_letter_code
_entity_poly.pdbx_strand_id
1 'polypeptide(L)' 'MSRIDIAELNDFLHGLRSSNAEAKEMIRKIKEAAMDYAQDDRLKGEAVTTSKRYFKSTYTSIC' A
#
# COMPACT_ATOMS: atom_id res chain seq x y z
N MET A 1 23.04 1.91 -35.10
CA MET A 1 21.73 1.60 -34.47
C MET A 1 22.00 0.61 -33.35
N SER A 2 21.67 0.98 -32.10
CA SER A 2 21.76 0.06 -30.96
C SER A 2 20.75 -1.07 -31.18
N ARG A 3 21.23 -2.32 -31.23
CA ARG A 3 20.35 -3.50 -31.27
C ARG A 3 19.85 -3.69 -29.85
N ILE A 4 18.61 -3.27 -29.59
CA ILE A 4 17.97 -3.55 -28.32
C ILE A 4 17.94 -5.06 -28.13
N ASP A 5 18.54 -5.54 -27.05
CA ASP A 5 18.52 -6.96 -26.68
C ASP A 5 17.13 -7.30 -26.15
N ILE A 6 16.45 -8.24 -26.81
CA ILE A 6 15.11 -8.68 -26.42
C ILE A 6 15.16 -9.35 -25.04
N ALA A 7 16.29 -9.95 -24.64
CA ALA A 7 16.46 -10.49 -23.30
C ALA A 7 16.42 -9.37 -22.24
N GLU A 8 17.15 -8.28 -22.47
CA GLU A 8 17.18 -7.12 -21.57
C GLU A 8 15.78 -6.48 -21.40
N LEU A 9 14.99 -6.40 -22.48
CA LEU A 9 13.61 -5.91 -22.40
C LEU A 9 12.70 -6.83 -21.57
N ASN A 10 12.85 -8.15 -21.72
CA ASN A 10 12.05 -9.11 -20.97
C ASN A 10 12.40 -9.09 -19.48
N ASP A 11 13.70 -8.98 -19.16
CA ASP A 11 14.18 -8.87 -17.79
C ASP A 11 13.68 -7.57 -17.14
N PHE A 12 13.72 -6.45 -17.88
CA PHE A 12 13.15 -5.19 -17.42
C PHE A 12 11.63 -5.29 -17.15
N LEU A 13 10.88 -5.89 -18.07
CA LEU A 13 9.44 -6.11 -17.89
C LEU A 13 9.14 -7.01 -16.69
N HIS A 14 9.94 -8.05 -16.47
CA HIS A 14 9.81 -8.93 -15.31
C HIS A 14 10.08 -8.16 -14.01
N GLY A 15 11.14 -7.35 -13.98
CA GLY A 15 11.47 -6.48 -12.85
C GLY A 15 10.34 -5.50 -12.52
N LEU A 16 9.76 -4.84 -13.54
CA LEU A 16 8.61 -3.95 -13.36
C LEU A 16 7.39 -4.67 -12.77
N ARG A 17 7.11 -5.91 -13.22
CA ARG A 17 6.01 -6.71 -12.70
C ARG A 17 6.22 -7.11 -11.24
N SER A 18 7.44 -7.54 -10.88
CA SER A 18 7.78 -7.87 -9.49
C SER A 18 7.66 -6.65 -8.58
N SER A 19 8.27 -5.53 -8.98
CA SER A 19 8.22 -4.29 -8.21
C SER A 19 6.78 -3.78 -8.03
N ASN A 20 5.94 -3.87 -9.07
CA ASN A 20 4.53 -3.53 -8.96
C ASN A 20 3.76 -4.46 -8.02
N ALA A 21 4.05 -5.76 -8.00
CA ALA A 21 3.43 -6.70 -7.09
C ALA A 21 3.82 -6.42 -5.63
N GLU A 22 5.11 -6.15 -5.39
CA GLU A 22 5.63 -5.75 -4.08
C GLU A 22 5.01 -4.43 -3.60
N ALA A 23 4.91 -3.43 -4.47
CA ALA A 23 4.30 -2.15 -4.15
C ALA A 23 2.82 -2.29 -3.76
N LYS A 24 2.05 -3.11 -4.50
CA LYS A 24 0.65 -3.41 -4.16
C LYS A 24 0.54 -4.08 -2.79
N GLU A 25 1.42 -5.02 -2.49
CA GLU A 25 1.43 -5.71 -1.21
C GLU A 25 1.79 -4.76 -0.05
N MET A 26 2.73 -3.85 -0.26
CA MET A 26 3.06 -2.81 0.72
C MET A 26 1.86 -1.88 0.98
N ILE A 27 1.18 -1.43 -0.07
CA ILE A 27 -0.02 -0.58 0.05
C ILE A 27 -1.12 -1.30 0.83
N ARG A 28 -1.35 -2.59 0.53
CA ARG A 28 -2.32 -3.43 1.26
C ARG A 28 -2.00 -3.49 2.75
N LYS A 29 -0.74 -3.75 3.12
CA LYS A 29 -0.31 -3.80 4.53
C LYS A 29 -0.49 -2.48 5.26
N ILE A 30 -0.24 -1.35 4.58
CA ILE A 30 -0.48 -0.01 5.15
C ILE A 30 -1.98 0.20 5.42
N LYS A 31 -2.84 -0.19 4.48
CA LYS A 31 -4.30 -0.14 4.64
C LYS A 31 -4.74 -0.96 5.85
N GLU A 32 -4.25 -2.20 5.96
CA GLU A 32 -4.60 -3.11 7.06
C GLU A 32 -4.18 -2.53 8.41
N ALA A 33 -2.93 -2.09 8.55
CA ALA A 33 -2.46 -1.47 9.79
C ALA A 33 -3.29 -0.22 10.18
N ALA A 34 -3.66 0.61 9.19
CA ALA A 34 -4.51 1.78 9.41
C ALA A 34 -5.93 1.39 9.86
N MET A 35 -6.50 0.31 9.30
CA MET A 35 -7.83 -0.18 9.66
C MET A 35 -7.85 -0.87 11.02
N ASP A 36 -6.82 -1.67 11.33
CA ASP A 36 -6.65 -2.29 12.64
C ASP A 36 -6.59 -1.21 13.74
N TYR A 37 -5.82 -0.15 13.51
CA TYR A 37 -5.79 1.00 14.42
C TYR A 37 -7.15 1.70 14.54
N ALA A 38 -7.84 1.92 13.41
CA ALA A 38 -9.13 2.61 13.40
C ALA A 38 -10.25 1.80 14.09
N GLN A 39 -10.14 0.47 14.10
CA GLN A 39 -11.12 -0.47 14.67
C GLN A 39 -10.75 -0.97 16.07
N ASP A 40 -9.52 -0.71 16.55
CA ASP A 40 -9.13 -1.03 17.93
C ASP A 40 -10.03 -0.31 18.94
N ASP A 41 -10.55 -0.99 19.95
CA ASP A 41 -11.40 -0.40 21.00
C ASP A 41 -10.67 -0.21 22.36
N ARG A 42 -9.37 -0.52 22.40
CA ARG A 42 -8.52 -0.44 23.59
C ARG A 42 -8.11 1.00 23.87
N LEU A 43 -7.78 1.77 22.83
CA LEU A 43 -7.44 3.19 22.95
C LEU A 43 -8.70 4.07 22.93
N LYS A 44 -8.87 4.91 23.96
CA LYS A 44 -10.07 5.75 24.16
C LYS A 44 -9.69 7.22 24.38
N GLY A 45 -10.67 8.11 24.22
CA GLY A 45 -10.52 9.56 24.39
C GLY A 45 -10.84 10.33 23.11
N GLU A 46 -11.22 11.60 23.24
CA GLU A 46 -11.71 12.43 22.12
C GLU A 46 -10.66 12.61 21.01
N ALA A 47 -9.39 12.82 21.39
CA ALA A 47 -8.27 12.90 20.47
C ALA A 47 -8.07 11.59 19.68
N VAL A 48 -8.18 10.44 20.36
CA VAL A 48 -8.06 9.12 19.74
C VAL A 48 -9.24 8.88 18.78
N THR A 49 -10.46 9.21 19.18
CA THR A 49 -11.65 9.08 18.33
C THR A 49 -11.53 9.91 17.05
N THR A 50 -11.03 11.14 17.16
CA THR A 50 -10.82 12.02 16.01
C THR A 50 -9.75 11.46 15.07
N SER A 51 -8.63 10.99 15.62
CA SER A 51 -7.57 10.32 14.87
C SER A 51 -8.11 9.09 14.12
N LYS A 52 -8.79 8.16 14.81
CA LYS A 52 -9.36 6.95 14.19
C LYS A 52 -10.33 7.26 13.06
N ARG A 53 -11.13 8.33 13.19
CA ARG A 53 -12.03 8.80 12.12
C ARG A 53 -11.26 9.25 10.87
N TYR A 54 -10.15 9.97 11.05
CA TYR A 54 -9.27 10.34 9.94
C TYR A 54 -8.70 9.10 9.24
N PHE A 55 -8.14 8.14 9.98
CA PHE A 55 -7.60 6.92 9.39
C PHE A 55 -8.67 6.11 8.65
N LYS A 56 -9.87 5.96 9.24
CA LYS A 56 -11.00 5.31 8.58
C LYS A 56 -11.38 6.02 7.27
N SER A 57 -11.52 7.34 7.28
CA SER A 57 -11.90 8.09 6.07
C SER A 57 -10.82 8.05 4.98
N THR A 58 -9.54 8.17 5.36
CA THR A 58 -8.43 8.32 4.42
C THR A 58 -7.99 7.00 3.81
N TYR A 59 -7.99 5.91 4.59
CA TYR A 59 -7.41 4.64 4.16
C TYR A 59 -8.45 3.64 3.63
N THR A 60 -9.76 3.87 3.82
CA THR A 60 -10.80 2.97 3.25
C THR A 60 -10.78 2.99 1.72
N SER A 61 -10.45 4.13 1.10
CA SER A 61 -10.39 4.33 -0.35
C SER A 61 -9.07 3.89 -0.98
N ILE A 62 -8.06 3.53 -0.19
CA ILE A 62 -6.77 3.06 -0.70
C ILE A 62 -6.91 1.59 -1.08
N CYS A 63 -6.69 1.30 -2.37
CA CYS A 63 -6.78 -0.01 -3.01
C CYS A 63 -8.17 -0.68 -2.95
#